data_AF-A0A8R1ES41-F1
#
_entry.id   AF-A0A8R1ES41-F1
#
_cell.length_a   1.000
_cell.length_b   1.000
_cell.length_c   1.000
_cell.angle_alpha   90.00
_cell.angle_beta   90.00
_cell.angle_gamma   90.00
#
_symmetry.space_group_name_H-M   'P 1'
#
loop_
_entity.id
_entity.type
_entity.pdbx_description
1 polymer ?
#
loop_
_entity_poly.entity_id
_entity_poly.type
_entity_poly.pdbx_seq_one_letter_code
_entity_poly.pdbx_strand_id
1 'polypeptide(L)'
;MRNQPVNWFFLALSCSDLMTLVSSFFVFSVPVYAESSRDPFYIHWSVQMIVWFYPLAQTGLTMSVYVTILVSAHRYLGVCHPFLIRRISNSAVVKAVIAAAVVFAFVFNTSRWFELHAQPCFYDSKMQT
;
A
#
# COMPACT_ATOMS: atom_id res chain seq x y z
N MET A 1 -29.15 -2.94 -11.39
CA MET A 1 -27.87 -3.67 -11.53
C MET A 1 -27.59 -4.37 -10.20
N ARG A 2 -27.54 -5.71 -10.18
CA ARG A 2 -27.35 -6.47 -8.94
C ARG A 2 -25.90 -6.24 -8.50
N ASN A 3 -25.68 -5.32 -7.54
CA ASN A 3 -24.35 -5.05 -6.98
C ASN A 3 -23.86 -6.30 -6.25
N GLN A 4 -23.26 -7.23 -7.00
CA GLN A 4 -22.67 -8.43 -6.45
C GLN A 4 -21.52 -8.00 -5.53
N PRO A 5 -21.40 -8.58 -4.33
CA PRO A 5 -20.31 -8.26 -3.39
C PRO A 5 -18.93 -8.36 -4.02
N VAL A 6 -18.80 -9.22 -5.04
CA VAL A 6 -17.63 -9.41 -5.90
C VAL A 6 -17.09 -8.10 -6.50
N ASN A 7 -17.95 -7.16 -6.91
CA ASN A 7 -17.47 -5.90 -7.50
C ASN A 7 -16.71 -5.03 -6.49
N TRP A 8 -17.11 -5.07 -5.22
CA TRP A 8 -16.44 -4.31 -4.16
C TRP A 8 -15.05 -4.88 -3.84
N PHE A 9 -14.92 -6.20 -3.90
CA PHE A 9 -13.61 -6.85 -3.75
C PHE A 9 -12.65 -6.47 -4.87
N PHE A 10 -13.10 -6.54 -6.13
CA PHE A 10 -12.26 -6.15 -7.27
C PHE A 10 -11.89 -4.67 -7.24
N LEU A 11 -12.82 -3.80 -6.84
CA LEU A 11 -12.53 -2.39 -6.64
C LEU A 11 -11.44 -2.18 -5.58
N ALA A 12 -11.57 -2.81 -4.40
CA ALA A 12 -10.58 -2.70 -3.34
C ALA A 12 -9.19 -3.23 -3.78
N LEU A 13 -9.17 -4.35 -4.49
CA LEU A 13 -7.94 -4.96 -5.01
C LEU A 13 -7.26 -4.03 -6.03
N SER A 14 -8.00 -3.57 -7.04
CA SER A 14 -7.48 -2.61 -8.04
C SER A 14 -6.99 -1.29 -7.41
N CYS A 15 -7.66 -0.82 -6.35
CA CYS A 15 -7.24 0.38 -5.64
C CYS A 15 -5.92 0.17 -4.90
N SER A 16 -5.74 -0.99 -4.25
CA SER A 16 -4.48 -1.35 -3.60
C SER A 16 -3.31 -1.50 -4.59
N ASP A 17 -3.57 -2.07 -5.77
CA ASP A 17 -2.57 -2.20 -6.83
C ASP A 17 -2.18 -0.84 -7.41
N LEU A 18 -3.17 0.02 -7.68
CA LEU A 18 -2.93 1.39 -8.15
C LEU A 18 -2.10 2.18 -7.13
N MET A 19 -2.46 2.10 -5.84
CA MET A 19 -1.72 2.78 -4.76
C MET A 19 -0.27 2.30 -4.69
N THR A 20 -0.04 1.00 -4.85
CA THR A 20 1.30 0.40 -4.87
C THR A 20 2.11 0.86 -6.07
N LEU A 21 1.53 0.83 -7.27
CA LEU A 21 2.22 1.21 -8.51
C LEU A 21 2.56 2.69 -8.52
N VAL A 22 1.63 3.55 -8.15
CA VAL A 22 1.84 5.00 -8.08
C VAL A 22 2.93 5.31 -7.06
N SER A 23 2.87 4.73 -5.86
CA SER A 23 3.88 4.97 -4.83
C SER A 23 5.26 4.46 -5.25
N SER A 24 5.33 3.26 -5.83
CA SER A 24 6.59 2.66 -6.31
C SER A 24 7.20 3.49 -7.43
N PHE A 25 6.39 4.00 -8.35
CA PHE A 25 6.86 4.88 -9.41
C PHE A 25 7.58 6.11 -8.84
N PHE A 26 6.99 6.79 -7.85
CA PHE A 26 7.67 7.94 -7.22
C PHE A 26 8.94 7.54 -6.47
N VAL A 27 8.92 6.43 -5.73
CA VAL A 27 10.11 5.96 -4.99
C VAL A 27 11.28 5.66 -5.92
N PHE A 28 11.04 5.08 -7.09
CA PHE A 28 12.11 4.68 -8.01
C PHE A 28 12.49 5.77 -9.02
N SER A 29 11.53 6.57 -9.50
CA SER A 29 11.80 7.59 -10.52
C SER A 29 12.42 8.87 -9.96
N VAL A 30 11.93 9.37 -8.82
CA VAL A 30 12.40 10.63 -8.23
C VAL A 30 13.92 10.65 -7.89
N PRO A 31 14.53 9.61 -7.29
CA PRO A 31 15.97 9.62 -7.03
C PRO A 31 16.80 9.70 -8.33
N VAL A 32 16.37 9.02 -9.40
CA VAL A 32 17.07 9.04 -10.69
C VAL A 32 17.08 10.45 -11.30
N TYR A 33 15.95 11.16 -11.23
CA TYR A 33 15.89 12.55 -11.69
C TYR A 33 16.74 13.49 -10.83
N ALA A 34 16.77 13.28 -9.52
CA ALA A 34 17.58 14.09 -8.61
C ALA A 34 19.09 13.91 -8.86
N GLU A 35 19.54 12.67 -9.08
CA GLU A 35 20.93 12.36 -9.43
C GLU A 35 21.34 12.97 -10.78
N SER A 36 20.45 12.96 -11.77
CA SER A 36 20.74 13.57 -13.07
C SER A 36 20.88 15.09 -13.01
N SER A 37 20.20 15.74 -12.06
CA SER A 37 20.19 17.20 -11.92
C SER A 37 21.44 17.74 -11.21
N ARG A 38 22.12 16.92 -10.39
CA ARG A 38 23.28 17.28 -9.52
C ARG A 38 23.07 18.47 -8.57
N ASP A 39 21.87 19.00 -8.49
CA ASP A 39 21.53 20.10 -7.61
C ASP A 39 21.19 19.58 -6.19
N PRO A 40 21.85 20.09 -5.14
CA PRO A 40 21.67 19.59 -3.77
C PRO A 40 20.25 19.80 -3.23
N PHE A 41 19.53 20.81 -3.72
CA PHE A 41 18.13 21.05 -3.36
C PHE A 41 17.22 19.90 -3.81
N TYR A 42 17.37 19.44 -5.06
CA TYR A 42 16.54 18.35 -5.60
C TYR A 42 16.81 17.01 -4.91
N ILE A 43 18.04 16.77 -4.47
CA ILE A 43 18.42 15.58 -3.70
C ILE A 43 17.76 15.60 -2.31
N HIS A 44 17.70 16.75 -1.64
CA HIS A 44 17.01 16.84 -0.36
C HIS A 44 15.50 16.55 -0.48
N TRP A 45 14.85 17.10 -1.51
CA TRP A 45 13.44 16.83 -1.79
C TRP A 45 13.17 15.37 -2.16
N SER A 46 14.06 14.72 -2.92
CA SER A 46 13.87 13.31 -3.30
C SER A 46 13.89 12.40 -2.08
N VAL A 47 14.81 12.62 -1.14
CA VAL A 47 14.90 11.85 0.11
C VAL A 47 13.63 12.01 0.94
N GLN A 48 13.12 13.24 1.06
CA GLN A 48 11.89 13.48 1.81
C GLN A 48 10.69 12.79 1.16
N MET A 49 10.57 12.84 -0.17
CA MET A 49 9.51 12.11 -0.90
C MET A 49 9.60 10.59 -0.65
N ILE A 50 10.80 10.01 -0.66
CA ILE A 50 11.00 8.57 -0.42
C ILE A 50 10.51 8.18 0.99
N VAL A 51 10.80 8.99 2.02
CA VAL A 51 10.34 8.71 3.40
C VAL A 51 8.82 8.58 3.50
N TRP A 52 8.06 9.33 2.70
CA TRP A 52 6.59 9.27 2.67
C TRP A 52 6.04 8.19 1.73
N PHE A 53 6.59 8.09 0.51
CA PHE A 53 6.06 7.18 -0.51
C PHE A 53 6.50 5.72 -0.32
N TYR A 54 7.65 5.47 0.32
CA TYR A 54 8.10 4.12 0.62
C TYR A 54 7.12 3.34 1.51
N PRO A 55 6.71 3.87 2.69
CA PRO A 55 5.76 3.15 3.50
C PRO A 55 4.35 3.16 2.90
N LEU A 56 3.98 4.12 2.03
CA LEU A 56 2.75 4.04 1.22
C LEU A 56 2.77 2.88 0.21
N ALA A 57 3.91 2.61 -0.43
CA ALA A 57 4.05 1.45 -1.30
C ALA A 57 3.88 0.15 -0.50
N GLN A 58 4.45 0.09 0.70
CA GLN A 58 4.33 -1.06 1.60
C GLN A 58 2.90 -1.26 2.13
N THR A 59 2.18 -0.18 2.45
CA THR A 59 0.76 -0.26 2.84
C THR A 59 -0.08 -0.78 1.70
N GLY A 60 0.19 -0.37 0.45
CA GLY A 60 -0.48 -0.87 -0.75
C GLY A 60 -0.29 -2.37 -0.97
N LEU A 61 0.95 -2.86 -0.81
CA LEU A 61 1.27 -4.28 -0.94
C LEU A 61 0.56 -5.14 0.10
N THR A 62 0.64 -4.74 1.37
CA THR A 62 0.00 -5.46 2.48
C THR A 62 -1.53 -5.44 2.35
N MET A 63 -2.11 -4.30 1.97
CA MET A 63 -3.51 -4.17 1.59
C MET A 63 -3.92 -5.21 0.53
N SER A 64 -3.17 -5.28 -0.57
CA SER A 64 -3.44 -6.21 -1.68
C SER A 64 -3.43 -7.66 -1.20
N VAL A 65 -2.48 -8.05 -0.34
CA VAL A 65 -2.42 -9.39 0.27
C VAL A 65 -3.66 -9.68 1.12
N TYR A 66 -4.05 -8.78 2.03
CA TYR A 66 -5.23 -8.98 2.88
C TYR A 66 -6.53 -9.08 2.07
N VAL A 67 -6.72 -8.20 1.08
CA VAL A 67 -7.89 -8.24 0.21
C VAL A 67 -7.91 -9.53 -0.61
N THR A 68 -6.77 -9.98 -1.14
CA THR A 68 -6.66 -11.24 -1.90
C THR A 68 -7.03 -12.46 -1.05
N ILE A 69 -6.58 -12.50 0.21
CA ILE A 69 -6.96 -13.56 1.15
C ILE A 69 -8.47 -13.56 1.39
N LEU A 70 -9.08 -12.39 1.61
CA LEU A 70 -10.52 -12.26 1.80
C LEU A 70 -11.31 -12.73 0.55
N VAL A 71 -10.87 -12.36 -0.64
CA VAL A 71 -11.48 -12.81 -1.91
C VAL A 71 -11.41 -14.33 -2.02
N SER A 72 -10.26 -14.91 -1.72
CA SER A 72 -10.05 -16.36 -1.76
C SER A 72 -10.94 -17.08 -0.77
N ALA A 73 -11.04 -16.58 0.47
CA ALA A 73 -11.95 -17.12 1.49
C ALA A 73 -13.42 -17.00 1.07
N HIS A 74 -13.83 -15.86 0.52
CA HIS A 74 -15.19 -15.65 0.02
C HIS A 74 -15.54 -16.65 -1.09
N ARG A 75 -14.63 -16.88 -2.04
CA ARG A 75 -14.82 -17.86 -3.12
C ARG A 75 -14.86 -19.29 -2.58
N TYR A 76 -13.97 -19.64 -1.63
CA TYR A 76 -13.95 -20.95 -0.98
C TYR A 76 -15.27 -21.24 -0.26
N LEU A 77 -15.76 -20.31 0.56
CA LEU A 77 -17.05 -20.45 1.25
C LEU A 77 -18.23 -20.53 0.28
N GLY A 78 -18.14 -19.86 -0.87
CA GLY A 78 -19.14 -19.95 -1.93
C GLY A 78 -19.26 -21.36 -2.54
N VAL A 79 -18.16 -22.11 -2.62
CA VAL A 79 -18.11 -23.46 -3.19
C VAL A 79 -18.42 -24.52 -2.13
N CYS A 80 -17.72 -24.47 -0.98
CA CYS A 80 -17.80 -25.52 0.03
C CYS A 80 -18.98 -25.35 1.00
N HIS A 81 -19.48 -24.11 1.21
CA HIS A 81 -20.54 -23.80 2.17
C HIS A 81 -21.59 -22.82 1.61
N PRO A 82 -22.37 -23.21 0.59
CA PRO A 82 -23.29 -22.33 -0.14
C PRO A 82 -24.43 -21.76 0.73
N PHE A 83 -24.84 -22.44 1.81
CA PHE A 83 -25.85 -21.92 2.75
C PHE A 83 -25.28 -20.82 3.66
N LEU A 84 -24.00 -20.94 4.06
CA LEU A 84 -23.34 -19.98 4.93
C LEU A 84 -23.07 -18.67 4.16
N ILE A 85 -22.59 -18.76 2.92
CA ILE A 85 -22.38 -17.56 2.09
C ILE A 85 -23.70 -16.83 1.85
N ARG A 86 -24.84 -17.53 1.70
CA ARG A 86 -26.15 -16.89 1.52
C ARG A 86 -26.59 -16.08 2.75
N ARG A 87 -26.18 -16.49 3.95
CA ARG A 87 -26.42 -15.76 5.21
C ARG A 87 -25.46 -14.60 5.40
N ILE A 88 -24.19 -14.76 5.02
CA ILE A 88 -23.10 -13.78 5.22
C ILE A 88 -23.00 -12.76 4.07
N SER A 89 -23.50 -13.08 2.88
CA SER A 89 -23.47 -12.25 1.67
C SER A 89 -24.42 -11.04 1.73
N ASN A 90 -24.62 -10.48 2.91
CA ASN A 90 -25.24 -9.18 3.03
C ASN A 90 -24.22 -8.13 2.60
N SER A 91 -24.58 -7.26 1.65
CA SER A 91 -23.64 -6.31 1.04
C SER A 91 -23.01 -5.36 2.07
N ALA A 92 -23.71 -5.07 3.17
CA ALA A 92 -23.19 -4.27 4.28
C ALA A 92 -22.06 -4.98 5.04
N VAL A 93 -22.20 -6.29 5.31
CA VAL A 93 -21.19 -7.08 6.03
C VAL A 93 -19.94 -7.24 5.18
N VAL A 94 -20.09 -7.53 3.88
CA VAL A 94 -18.95 -7.64 2.97
C VAL A 94 -18.16 -6.33 2.91
N LYS A 95 -18.86 -5.19 2.79
CA LYS A 95 -18.22 -3.87 2.83
C LYS A 95 -17.51 -3.61 4.16
N ALA A 96 -18.12 -3.97 5.29
CA ALA A 96 -17.53 -3.80 6.61
C ALA A 96 -16.26 -4.65 6.79
N VAL A 97 -16.26 -5.91 6.31
CA VAL A 97 -15.09 -6.80 6.38
C VAL A 97 -13.94 -6.27 5.51
N ILE A 98 -14.24 -5.81 4.29
CA ILE A 98 -13.24 -5.16 3.43
C ILE A 98 -12.68 -3.93 4.14
N ALA A 99 -13.54 -3.02 4.61
CA ALA A 99 -13.12 -1.80 5.30
C ALA A 99 -12.27 -2.10 6.55
N ALA A 100 -12.65 -3.10 7.34
CA ALA A 100 -11.89 -3.52 8.51
C ALA A 100 -10.49 -4.04 8.13
N ALA A 101 -10.38 -4.84 7.06
CA ALA A 101 -9.08 -5.29 6.56
C ALA A 101 -8.22 -4.14 6.03
N VAL A 102 -8.84 -3.16 5.37
CA VAL A 102 -8.14 -1.95 4.92
C VAL A 102 -7.58 -1.16 6.10
N VAL A 103 -8.41 -0.91 7.11
CA VAL A 103 -8.01 -0.19 8.32
C VAL A 103 -6.91 -0.95 9.06
N PHE A 104 -7.05 -2.27 9.20
CA PHE A 104 -6.05 -3.13 9.83
C PHE A 104 -4.70 -3.05 9.12
N ALA A 105 -4.70 -3.17 7.79
CA ALA A 105 -3.48 -3.04 6.99
C ALA A 105 -2.82 -1.66 7.17
N PHE A 106 -3.62 -0.58 7.19
CA PHE A 106 -3.09 0.76 7.40
C PHE A 106 -2.46 0.94 8.79
N VAL A 107 -3.16 0.51 9.84
CA VAL A 107 -2.68 0.61 11.24
C VAL A 107 -1.39 -0.17 11.42
N PHE A 108 -1.33 -1.41 10.94
CA PHE A 108 -0.12 -2.23 11.05
C PHE A 108 1.08 -1.60 10.34
N ASN A 109 0.87 -1.00 9.17
CA ASN A 109 1.96 -0.37 8.42
C ASN A 109 2.30 1.05 8.90
N THR A 110 1.43 1.70 9.69
CA THR A 110 1.72 3.01 10.29
C THR A 110 2.96 2.91 11.20
N SER A 111 3.19 1.76 11.83
CA SER A 111 4.42 1.50 12.59
C SER A 111 5.70 1.76 11.79
N ARG A 112 5.71 1.44 10.48
CA ARG A 112 6.87 1.68 9.60
C ARG A 112 7.14 3.15 9.32
N TRP A 113 6.12 4.00 9.40
CA TRP A 113 6.29 5.45 9.21
C TRP A 113 7.13 6.06 10.32
N PHE A 114 7.09 5.47 11.52
CA PHE A 114 7.90 5.92 12.66
C PHE A 114 9.33 5.38 12.61
N GLU A 115 9.63 4.40 11.78
CA GLU A 115 10.99 3.85 11.66
C GLU A 115 11.84 4.66 10.67
N LEU A 116 11.25 5.10 9.55
CA LEU A 116 11.98 5.84 8.51
C LEU A 116 12.19 7.31 8.88
N HIS A 117 13.45 7.73 8.96
CA HIS A 117 13.83 9.14 9.13
C HIS A 117 14.96 9.50 8.16
N ALA A 118 14.86 10.69 7.55
CA ALA A 118 15.95 11.24 6.74
C ALA A 118 17.06 11.77 7.66
N GLN A 119 18.27 11.21 7.52
CA GLN A 119 19.45 11.68 8.23
C GLN A 119 20.30 12.56 7.29
N PRO A 120 20.74 13.76 7.73
CA PRO A 120 21.68 14.55 6.95
C PRO A 120 23.05 13.87 6.95
N CYS A 121 23.55 13.51 5.77
CA CYS A 121 24.93 13.05 5.61
C CYS A 121 25.87 14.25 5.57
N PHE A 122 26.68 14.44 6.62
CA PHE A 122 27.80 15.36 6.59
C PHE A 122 29.02 14.63 6.01
N TYR A 123 29.49 15.08 4.84
CA TYR A 123 30.77 14.60 4.30
C TYR A 123 31.89 15.31 5.05
N ASP A 124 32.55 14.63 5.99
CA ASP A 124 33.76 15.15 6.62
C ASP A 124 34.90 15.08 5.59
N SER A 125 35.37 16.25 5.15
CA SER A 125 36.43 16.41 4.16
C SER A 125 37.84 16.20 4.71
N LYS A 126 38.01 15.77 5.98
CA LYS A 126 39.34 15.63 6.61
C LYS A 126 40.06 14.30 6.36
N MET A 127 39.55 13.42 5.49
CA MET A 127 40.18 12.13 5.16
C MET A 127 40.86 12.11 3.77
N GLN A 128 41.31 13.27 3.28
CA GLN A 128 42.18 13.40 2.11
C GLN A 128 43.44 14.20 2.47
N THR A 129 44.34 13.59 3.25
CA THR A 129 45.75 13.99 3.35
C THR A 129 46.61 12.75 3.32
#